data_AF-A0A7V4PKX2-F1
#
_entry.id   AF-A0A7V4PKX2-F1
#
_cell.length_a   1.000
_cell.length_b   1.000
_cell.length_c   1.000
_cell.angle_alpha   90.00
_cell.angle_beta   90.00
_cell.angle_gamma   90.00
#
_symmetry.space_group_name_H-M   'P 1'
#
loop_
_entity.id
_entity.type
_entity.pdbx_description
1 polymer ?
#
loop_
_entity_poly.entity_id
_entity_poly.type
_entity_poly.pdbx_seq_one_letter_code
_entity_poly.pdbx_strand_id
1 'polypeptide(L)' 'MAKKRLTILQKLLEFSGIHPERLRMRWVSSAEAAEFVHEITEFVETIRKLGPNPLKERVAA' A
#
# COMPACT_ATOMS: atom_id res chain seq x y z
N MET A 1 -7.31 1.83 17.03
CA MET A 1 -6.15 0.92 17.03
C MET A 1 -5.52 0.74 15.65
N ALA A 2 -6.30 0.45 14.60
CA ALA A 2 -5.80 0.19 13.25
C ALA A 2 -4.87 1.28 12.67
N LYS A 3 -5.28 2.56 12.72
CA LYS A 3 -4.43 3.69 12.24
C LYS A 3 -3.05 3.72 12.89
N LYS A 4 -2.97 3.50 14.22
CA LYS A 4 -1.69 3.48 14.95
C LYS A 4 -0.77 2.36 14.46
N ARG A 5 -1.34 1.16 14.26
CA ARG A 5 -0.59 0.02 13.69
C ARG A 5 -0.12 0.29 12.27
N LEU A 6 -0.97 0.89 11.44
CA LEU A 6 -0.62 1.27 10.07
C LEU A 6 0.55 2.24 10.02
N THR A 7 0.54 3.29 10.84
CA THR A 7 1.63 4.27 10.88
C THR A 7 2.96 3.63 11.30
N ILE A 8 2.94 2.72 12.28
CA ILE A 8 4.14 1.98 12.68
C ILE A 8 4.61 1.09 11.52
N LEU A 9 3.70 0.39 10.86
CA LEU A 9 4.03 -0.51 9.76
C LEU A 9 4.61 0.26 8.55
N GLN A 10 4.08 1.44 8.21
CA GLN A 10 4.64 2.29 7.16
C GLN A 10 6.10 2.67 7.45
N LYS A 11 6.42 3.04 8.70
CA LYS A 11 7.80 3.31 9.13
C LYS A 11 8.70 2.07 9.04
N LEU A 12 8.18 0.90 9.38
CA LEU A 12 8.93 -0.36 9.28
C LEU A 12 9.20 -0.76 7.82
N LEU A 13 8.24 -0.53 6.92
CA LEU A 13 8.43 -0.74 5.48
C LEU A 13 9.55 0.14 4.94
N GLU A 14 9.49 1.44 5.26
CA GLU A 14 10.52 2.41 4.87
C GLU A 14 11.90 2.00 5.40
N PHE A 15 11.99 1.64 6.69
CA PHE A 15 13.22 1.13 7.31
C PHE A 15 13.76 -0.12 6.61
N SER A 16 12.88 -0.97 6.08
CA SER A 16 13.25 -2.22 5.39
C SER A 16 13.58 -2.02 3.91
N GLY A 17 13.60 -0.78 3.41
CA GLY A 17 13.85 -0.45 2.00
C GLY A 17 12.65 -0.65 1.09
N ILE A 18 11.43 -0.73 1.65
CA ILE A 18 10.18 -0.85 0.89
C ILE A 18 9.48 0.50 0.93
N HIS A 19 9.12 1.03 -0.24
CA HIS A 19 8.44 2.31 -0.33
C HIS A 19 7.13 2.31 0.50
N PRO A 20 6.94 3.24 1.46
CA PRO A 20 5.83 3.20 2.41
C PRO A 20 4.45 3.37 1.76
N GLU A 21 4.37 4.03 0.59
CA GLU A 21 3.12 4.13 -0.18
C GLU A 21 2.61 2.80 -0.74
N ARG A 22 3.40 1.73 -0.67
CA ARG A 22 2.92 0.37 -0.97
C ARG A 22 1.91 -0.15 0.06
N LEU A 23 1.67 0.62 1.14
CA LEU A 23 0.66 0.36 2.14
C LEU A 23 -0.24 1.60 2.32
N ARG A 24 -1.52 1.45 1.99
CA ARG A 24 -2.55 2.49 2.10
C ARG A 24 -3.74 1.97 2.91
N MET A 25 -4.40 2.84 3.68
CA MET A 25 -5.63 2.53 4.39
C MET A 25 -6.69 3.57 4.03
N ARG A 26 -7.86 3.07 3.62
CA ARG A 26 -9.06 3.87 3.40
C ARG A 26 -10.23 3.18 4.09
N TRP A 27 -11.12 3.99 4.65
CA TRP A 27 -12.37 3.51 5.22
C TRP A 27 -13.43 3.70 4.15
N VAL A 28 -14.08 2.61 3.77
CA VAL A 28 -15.12 2.58 2.75
C VAL A 28 -16.27 1.75 3.33
N SER A 29 -17.46 2.33 3.36
CA SER A 29 -18.68 1.64 3.77
C SER A 29 -19.27 0.80 2.62
N SER A 30 -20.23 -0.06 2.94
CA SER A 30 -20.94 -0.86 1.94
C SER A 30 -21.76 -0.04 0.94
N ALA A 31 -22.04 1.23 1.23
CA ALA A 31 -22.77 2.13 0.34
C ALA A 31 -21.86 2.89 -0.64
N GLU A 32 -20.54 2.85 -0.48
CA GLU A 32 -19.57 3.67 -1.21
C GLU A 32 -18.84 2.87 -2.30
N ALA A 33 -19.58 2.08 -3.08
CA ALA A 33 -18.99 1.20 -4.10
C ALA A 33 -18.18 1.96 -5.17
N ALA A 34 -18.66 3.13 -5.60
CA ALA A 34 -17.95 3.96 -6.59
C ALA A 34 -16.60 4.47 -6.04
N GLU A 35 -16.58 4.95 -4.79
CA GLU A 35 -15.36 5.39 -4.12
C GLU A 35 -14.37 4.23 -3.93
N PHE A 36 -14.87 3.04 -3.58
CA PHE A 36 -14.03 1.84 -3.50
C PHE A 36 -13.31 1.55 -4.82
N VAL A 37 -14.06 1.56 -5.92
CA VAL A 37 -13.50 1.30 -7.26
C VAL A 37 -12.45 2.35 -7.62
N HIS A 38 -12.73 3.63 -7.34
CA HIS A 38 -11.78 4.72 -7.58
C HIS A 38 -10.50 4.54 -6.75
N GLU A 39 -10.61 4.33 -5.44
CA GLU A 39 -9.48 4.17 -4.53
C GLU A 39 -8.59 2.98 -4.89
N ILE A 40 -9.18 1.84 -5.26
CA ILE A 40 -8.43 0.67 -5.70
C ILE A 40 -7.73 0.94 -7.03
N THR A 41 -8.40 1.60 -7.97
CA THR A 41 -7.80 1.95 -9.27
C THR A 41 -6.58 2.84 -9.11
N GLU A 42 -6.72 3.94 -8.37
CA GLU A 42 -5.62 4.87 -8.05
C GLU A 42 -4.47 4.18 -7.30
N PHE A 43 -4.81 3.27 -6.37
CA PHE A 43 -3.80 2.51 -5.65
C PHE A 43 -3.03 1.57 -6.58
N VAL A 44 -3.70 0.84 -7.47
CA VAL A 44 -3.04 -0.03 -8.46
C VAL A 44 -2.13 0.80 -9.36
N GLU A 45 -2.55 1.97 -9.82
CA GLU A 45 -1.70 2.87 -10.59
C GLU A 45 -0.46 3.32 -9.81
N THR A 46 -0.63 3.67 -8.53
CA THR A 46 0.47 4.01 -7.63
C THR A 46 1.48 2.85 -7.55
N ILE A 47 1.01 1.63 -7.33
CA ILE A 47 1.89 0.44 -7.27
C ILE A 47 2.60 0.19 -8.60
N ARG A 48 1.91 0.35 -9.74
CA ARG A 48 2.51 0.22 -11.08
C ARG A 48 3.64 1.24 -11.28
N LYS A 49 3.43 2.50 -10.89
CA LYS A 49 4.45 3.57 -10.97
C LYS A 49 5.67 3.29 -10.09
N LEU A 50 5.46 2.70 -8.91
CA LEU A 50 6.55 2.29 -8.01
C LEU A 50 7.35 1.08 -8.52
N GLY A 51 6.84 0.36 -9.52
CA GLY A 51 7.51 -0.81 -10.11
C GLY A 51 7.46 -2.07 -9.23
N PRO A 52 8.23 -3.11 -9.60
CA PRO A 52 8.26 -4.39 -8.90
C PRO A 52 8.61 -4.29 -7.41
N ASN A 53 8.19 -5.29 -6.62
CA ASN A 53 8.53 -5.33 -5.20
C ASN A 53 10.03 -5.65 -5.04
N PRO A 54 10.81 -4.82 -4.32
CA PRO A 54 12.25 -5.03 -4.13
C PRO A 54 12.61 -6.33 -3.41
N LEU A 55 11.67 -6.94 -2.66
CA LEU A 55 11.89 -8.24 -2.04
C LEU A 55 11.91 -9.39 -3.05
N LYS A 56 11.24 -9.24 -4.19
CA LYS A 56 11.19 -10.30 -5.22
C LYS A 56 12.57 -10.53 -5.84
N GLU A 57 13.37 -9.48 -5.99
CA GLU A 57 14.74 -9.57 -6.50
C GLU A 57 15.66 -10.30 -5.52
N ARG A 58 15.46 -10.10 -4.21
CA ARG A 58 16.27 -10.73 -3.16
C ARG A 58 16.03 -12.23 -2.97
N VAL A 59 14.85 -12.73 -3.33
CA VAL A 59 14.52 -14.17 -3.23
C VAL A 59 14.94 -14.93 -4.48
N ALA A 60 15.10 -14.23 -5.61
CA ALA A 60 15.52 -14.81 -6.88
C ALA A 60 17.06 -14.90 -7.06
N ALA A 61 17.83 -14.28 -6.17
CA ALA A 61 19.30 -14.34 -6.09
C ALA A 61 19.74 -15.36 -5.02
#